data_AF-G2YXR1-F1
#
_entry.id   AF-G2YXR1-F1
#
_cell.length_a   1.000
_cell.length_b   1.000
_cell.length_c   1.000
_cell.angle_alpha   90.00
_cell.angle_beta   90.00
_cell.angle_gamma   90.00
#
_symmetry.space_group_name_H-M   'P 1'
#
loop_
_entity.id
_entity.type
_entity.pdbx_description
1 polymer ?
#
loop_
_entity_poly.entity_id
_entity_poly.type
_entity_poly.pdbx_seq_one_letter_code
_entity_poly.pdbx_strand_id
1 'polypeptide(L)' 'MLMLDWNHKLQADGVKVWAVGPGMCATNLGGLGPELAYKMGCEHPSRGGLIIRSVIEGERDEDVGKIVGRDGVIDW' A
#
# COMPACT_ATOMS: atom_id res chain seq x y z
N MET A 1 -5.20 -8.38 13.41
CA MET A 1 -4.68 -7.42 12.42
C MET A 1 -3.16 -7.42 12.51
N LEU A 2 -2.46 -8.10 11.59
CA LEU A 2 -0.99 -8.28 11.65
C LEU A 2 -0.24 -6.94 11.67
N MET A 3 -0.67 -5.99 10.83
CA MET A 3 -0.05 -4.66 10.77
C MET A 3 -0.15 -3.90 12.10
N LEU A 4 -1.32 -3.89 12.74
CA LEU A 4 -1.50 -3.22 14.04
C LEU A 4 -0.63 -3.85 15.15
N ASP A 5 -0.53 -5.18 15.15
CA ASP A 5 0.32 -5.91 16.10
C ASP A 5 1.81 -5.54 15.92
N TRP A 6 2.28 -5.46 14.68
CA TRP A 6 3.65 -5.05 14.37
C TRP A 6 3.90 -3.58 14.68
N ASN A 7 2.96 -2.69 14.36
CA ASN A 7 3.07 -1.27 14.69
C ASN A 7 3.20 -1.08 16.22
N HIS A 8 2.46 -1.84 17.02
CA HIS A 8 2.58 -1.78 18.47
C HIS A 8 3.89 -2.37 18.98
N LYS A 9 4.27 -3.58 18.55
CA LYS A 9 5.44 -4.30 19.08
C LYS A 9 6.76 -3.63 18.71
N LEU A 10 6.87 -3.12 17.49
CA LEU A 10 8.12 -2.54 16.98
C LEU A 10 8.25 -1.04 17.27
N GLN A 11 7.22 -0.42 17.88
CA GLN A 11 7.24 0.99 18.24
C GLN A 11 8.41 1.33 19.18
N ALA A 12 8.73 0.44 20.12
CA ALA A 12 9.83 0.61 21.07
C ALA A 12 11.21 0.65 20.38
N ASP A 13 11.33 -0.01 19.21
CA ASP A 13 12.55 -0.04 18.40
C ASP A 13 12.63 1.13 17.40
N GLY A 14 11.64 2.04 17.42
CA GLY A 14 11.56 3.15 16.48
C GLY A 14 11.23 2.74 15.04
N VAL A 15 10.76 1.51 14.82
CA VAL A 15 10.35 1.03 13.50
C VAL A 15 8.99 1.62 13.16
N LYS A 16 8.92 2.30 12.02
CA LYS A 16 7.67 2.82 11.48
C LYS A 16 6.97 1.73 10.67
N VAL A 17 5.67 1.57 10.89
CA VAL A 17 4.85 0.52 10.26
C VAL A 17 3.62 1.15 9.62
N TRP A 18 3.25 0.67 8.43
CA TRP A 18 2.04 1.05 7.70
C TRP A 18 1.42 -0.19 7.05
N ALA A 19 0.14 -0.10 6.70
CA ALA A 19 -0.43 -0.90 5.62
C ALA A 19 -0.48 -0.05 4.35
N VAL A 20 -0.17 -0.62 3.19
CA VAL A 20 -0.17 0.13 1.92
C VAL A 20 -1.12 -0.54 0.93
N GLY A 21 -2.09 0.22 0.45
CA GLY A 21 -3.03 -0.15 -0.61
C GLY A 21 -2.58 0.45 -1.95
N PRO A 22 -1.84 -0.28 -2.81
CA PRO A 22 -1.29 0.24 -4.06
C PRO A 22 -2.34 0.49 -5.16
N GLY A 23 -3.62 0.20 -4.88
CA GLY A 23 -4.71 0.21 -5.86
C GLY A 23 -4.73 -1.04 -6.74
N MET A 24 -5.66 -1.06 -7.69
CA MET A 24 -5.86 -2.19 -8.60
C MET A 24 -4.81 -2.18 -9.71
N CYS A 25 -3.85 -3.10 -9.62
CA CYS A 25 -2.76 -3.23 -10.57
C CYS A 25 -3.01 -4.38 -11.57
N ALA A 26 -2.80 -4.12 -12.85
CA ALA A 26 -2.86 -5.10 -13.93
C ALA A 26 -1.65 -6.05 -13.83
N THR A 27 -1.82 -7.12 -13.04
CA THR A 27 -0.82 -8.15 -12.79
C THR A 27 -1.38 -9.53 -13.14
N ASN A 28 -0.56 -10.57 -12.99
CA ASN A 28 -1.03 -11.96 -13.06
C ASN A 28 -1.71 -12.43 -11.76
N LEU A 29 -1.72 -11.60 -10.71
CA LEU A 29 -2.38 -11.93 -9.44
C LEU A 29 -3.90 -11.84 -9.60
N GLY A 30 -4.63 -12.79 -9.00
CA GLY A 30 -6.10 -12.85 -9.09
C GLY A 30 -6.66 -13.59 -10.31
N GLY A 31 -5.81 -14.15 -11.17
CA GLY A 31 -6.20 -15.09 -12.24
C GLY A 31 -6.88 -14.48 -13.47
N LEU A 32 -7.16 -13.18 -13.47
CA LEU A 32 -7.76 -12.44 -14.59
C LEU A 32 -6.77 -12.21 -15.75
N GLY A 33 -5.49 -12.08 -15.41
CA GLY A 33 -4.42 -11.69 -16.33
C GLY A 33 -4.38 -10.18 -16.64
N PRO A 34 -3.23 -9.64 -17.09
CA PRO A 34 -3.04 -8.19 -17.19
C PRO A 34 -3.90 -7.57 -18.29
N GLU A 35 -4.07 -8.26 -19.42
CA GLU A 35 -4.82 -7.72 -20.57
C GLU A 35 -6.27 -7.43 -20.21
N LEU A 36 -6.95 -8.38 -19.55
CA LEU A 36 -8.33 -8.19 -19.11
C LEU A 36 -8.41 -7.23 -17.92
N ALA A 37 -7.41 -7.22 -17.03
CA ALA A 37 -7.34 -6.24 -15.94
C ALA A 37 -7.27 -4.80 -16.47
N TYR A 38 -6.49 -4.53 -17.52
CA TYR A 38 -6.47 -3.21 -18.16
C TYR A 38 -7.82 -2.82 -18.76
N LYS A 39 -8.52 -3.77 -19.39
CA LYS A 39 -9.89 -3.55 -19.89
C LYS A 39 -10.89 -3.21 -18.78
N MET A 40 -10.62 -3.65 -17.55
CA MET A 40 -11.40 -3.33 -16.35
C MET A 40 -10.93 -2.06 -15.62
N GLY A 41 -9.99 -1.31 -16.19
CA GLY A 41 -9.49 -0.05 -15.62
C GLY A 41 -8.41 -0.21 -14.55
N CYS A 42 -7.83 -1.40 -14.39
CA CYS A 42 -6.63 -1.55 -13.58
C CYS A 42 -5.44 -0.86 -14.26
N GLU A 43 -4.49 -0.39 -13.47
CA GLU A 43 -3.35 0.36 -13.98
C GLU A 43 -2.06 -0.45 -13.97
N HIS A 44 -1.04 0.08 -14.66
CA HIS A 44 0.27 -0.53 -14.66
C HIS A 44 0.84 -0.63 -13.23
N PRO A 45 1.43 -1.76 -12.81
CA PRO A 45 1.91 -1.98 -11.43
C PRO A 45 2.91 -0.94 -10.92
N SER A 46 3.64 -0.26 -11.81
CA SER A 46 4.51 0.86 -11.44
C SER A 46 3.77 1.99 -10.74
N ARG A 47 2.47 2.20 -11.02
CA ARG A 47 1.63 3.17 -10.30
C ARG A 47 1.49 2.81 -8.83
N GLY A 48 1.28 1.53 -8.53
CA GLY A 48 1.29 1.01 -7.16
C GLY A 48 2.65 1.14 -6.49
N GLY A 49 3.72 0.88 -7.25
CA GLY A 49 5.10 1.06 -6.80
C GLY A 49 5.42 2.49 -6.34
N LEU A 50 4.86 3.51 -7.00
CA LEU A 50 5.03 4.92 -6.59
C LEU A 50 4.42 5.22 -5.22
N ILE A 51 3.29 4.59 -4.87
CA ILE A 51 2.66 4.74 -3.56
C ILE A 51 3.57 4.13 -2.49
N ILE A 52 4.07 2.92 -2.73
CA ILE A 52 5.02 2.25 -1.82
C ILE A 52 6.28 3.10 -1.65
N ARG A 53 6.80 3.67 -2.74
CA ARG A 53 7.97 4.55 -2.71
C ARG A 53 7.73 5.79 -1.83
N SER A 54 6.58 6.45 -1.93
CA SER A 54 6.25 7.63 -1.09
C SER A 54 6.29 7.33 0.41
N VAL A 55 5.91 6.11 0.81
CA VAL A 55 6.00 5.68 2.22
C VAL A 55 7.45 5.46 2.63
N ILE A 56 8.24 4.76 1.80
CA ILE A 56 9.65 4.47 2.09
C ILE A 56 10.51 5.74 2.11
N GLU A 57 10.20 6.71 1.25
CA GLU A 57 10.90 8.00 1.16
C GLU A 57 10.48 8.99 2.27
N GLY A 58 9.53 8.61 3.14
CA GLY A 58 9.14 9.38 4.33
C GLY A 58 8.04 10.42 4.10
N GLU A 59 7.48 10.52 2.89
CA GLU A 59 6.36 11.44 2.60
C GLU A 59 5.11 11.15 3.45
N ARG A 60 5.03 9.95 4.04
CA ARG A 60 3.89 9.45 4.82
C ARG A 60 4.22 9.16 6.29
N ASP A 61 5.27 9.79 6.82
CA ASP A 61 5.67 9.66 8.23
C ASP A 61 4.59 10.10 9.23
N GLU A 62 3.72 11.02 8.86
CA GLU A 62 2.57 11.44 9.68
C GLU A 62 1.44 10.39 9.74
N ASP A 63 1.51 9.36 8.90
CA ASP A 63 0.51 8.32 8.76
C ASP A 63 0.93 6.97 9.34
N VAL A 64 1.99 6.94 10.16
CA VAL A 64 2.45 5.71 10.85
C VAL A 64 1.30 5.06 11.60
N GLY A 65 1.18 3.74 11.44
CA GLY A 65 0.13 2.91 12.04
C GLY A 65 -1.20 2.92 11.28
N LYS A 66 -1.30 3.62 10.14
CA LYS A 66 -2.52 3.72 9.34
C LYS A 66 -2.43 2.88 8.06
N ILE A 67 -3.56 2.84 7.34
CA ILE A 67 -3.64 2.29 5.98
C ILE A 67 -3.46 3.46 5.01
N VAL A 68 -2.43 3.41 4.17
CA VAL A 68 -2.13 4.42 3.15
C VAL A 68 -2.57 3.91 1.79
N GLY A 69 -3.52 4.59 1.17
CA GLY A 69 -3.98 4.38 -0.19
C GLY A 69 -3.43 5.42 -1.16
N ARG A 70 -3.94 5.36 -2.39
CA ARG A 70 -3.60 6.34 -3.43
C ARG A 70 -3.98 7.77 -3.05
N ASP A 71 -5.18 7.94 -2.50
CA ASP A 71 -5.78 9.26 -2.26
C ASP A 71 -5.59 9.73 -0.80
N GLY A 72 -4.73 9.06 -0.04
CA GLY A 72 -4.45 9.37 1.36
C GLY A 72 -4.74 8.19 2.28
N VAL A 73 -5.06 8.50 3.54
CA VAL A 73 -5.39 7.49 4.55
C VAL A 73 -6.75 6.85 4.25
N ILE A 74 -6.82 5.53 4.41
CA ILE A 74 -8.06 4.74 4.34
C ILE A 74 -8.46 4.37 5.77
N ASP A 75 -9.71 4.66 6.12
CA ASP A 75 -10.29 4.26 7.41
C ASP A 75 -10.55 2.73 7.45
N TRP A 76 -10.35 2.13 8.62
CA TRP A 76 -10.56 0.70 8.86
C TRP A 76 -11.94 0.38 9.44
#